data_AF-A0A352WVV0-F1
#
_entry.id   AF-A0A352WVV0-F1
#
_cell.length_a   1.000
_cell.length_b   1.000
_cell.length_c   1.000
_cell.angle_alpha   90.00
_cell.angle_beta   90.00
_cell.angle_gamma   90.00
#
_symmetry.space_group_name_H-M   'P 1'
#
loop_
_entity.id
_entity.type
_entity.pdbx_description
1 polymer ?
#
loop_
_entity_poly.entity_id
_entity_poly.type
_entity_poly.pdbx_seq_one_letter_code
_entity_poly.pdbx_strand_id
1 'polypeptide(L)'
;MAQKTKENYSDQSIKSLKGADRVRKRPAVIFGSDGLEGCQHSVFEIISNSIDEAREGYGREINVTYYKDFSVEVEDFGRGVPLDWNEKEQRYNWELVF
;
A
#
# COMPACT_ATOMS: atom_id res chain seq x y z
N MET A 1 18.98 -26.63 -27.14
CA MET A 1 17.55 -26.24 -27.25
C MET A 1 16.93 -26.40 -25.87
N ALA A 2 16.45 -25.32 -25.25
CA ALA A 2 15.83 -25.39 -23.92
C ALA A 2 14.45 -26.05 -24.03
N GLN A 3 14.29 -27.20 -23.36
CA GLN A 3 13.04 -27.96 -23.32
C GLN A 3 12.02 -27.17 -22.49
N LYS A 4 10.97 -26.67 -23.14
CA LYS A 4 9.83 -26.03 -22.47
C LYS A 4 8.99 -27.14 -21.83
N THR A 5 9.09 -27.30 -20.52
CA THR A 5 8.26 -28.23 -19.75
C THR A 5 6.79 -27.84 -19.94
N LYS A 6 5.97 -28.73 -20.51
CA LYS A 6 4.51 -28.56 -20.54
C LYS A 6 4.02 -28.73 -19.10
N GLU A 7 3.74 -27.63 -18.41
CA GLU A 7 2.99 -27.72 -17.16
C GLU A 7 1.59 -28.23 -17.48
N ASN A 8 1.23 -29.38 -16.92
CA ASN A 8 -0.11 -29.94 -17.05
C ASN A 8 -1.09 -29.05 -16.28
N TYR A 9 -1.90 -28.29 -17.01
CA TYR A 9 -2.99 -27.51 -16.44
C TYR A 9 -4.03 -28.47 -15.84
N SER A 10 -4.02 -28.57 -14.51
CA SER A 10 -4.95 -29.37 -13.70
C SER A 10 -5.80 -28.48 -12.78
N ASP A 11 -6.77 -29.06 -12.09
CA ASP A 11 -7.66 -28.35 -11.14
C ASP A 11 -6.90 -27.59 -10.04
N GLN A 12 -5.66 -28.00 -9.72
CA GLN A 12 -4.79 -27.36 -8.73
C GLN A 12 -4.00 -26.15 -9.28
N SER A 13 -4.14 -25.83 -10.57
CA SER A 13 -3.38 -24.74 -11.23
C SER A 13 -3.91 -23.35 -10.88
N ILE A 14 -5.16 -23.27 -10.41
CA ILE A 14 -5.80 -22.02 -10.03
C ILE A 14 -5.42 -21.70 -8.58
N LYS A 15 -4.80 -20.53 -8.37
CA LYS A 15 -4.42 -20.04 -7.04
C LYS A 15 -5.11 -18.72 -6.74
N SER A 16 -5.72 -18.63 -5.56
CA SER A 16 -6.22 -17.37 -5.01
C SER A 16 -5.09 -16.67 -4.25
N LEU A 17 -4.76 -15.45 -4.65
CA LEU A 17 -3.84 -14.57 -3.91
C LEU A 17 -4.65 -13.70 -2.96
N LYS A 18 -4.33 -13.72 -1.67
CA LYS A 18 -5.02 -12.94 -0.64
C LYS A 18 -4.29 -11.62 -0.36
N GLY A 19 -5.06 -10.54 -0.16
CA GLY A 19 -4.59 -9.26 0.38
C GLY A 19 -3.31 -8.74 -0.28
N ALA A 20 -2.31 -8.45 0.55
CA ALA A 20 -1.02 -7.87 0.15
C ALA A 20 -0.23 -8.74 -0.85
N ASP A 21 -0.37 -10.07 -0.81
CA ASP A 21 0.37 -10.95 -1.71
C ASP A 21 -0.07 -10.79 -3.17
N ARG A 22 -1.35 -10.44 -3.39
CA ARG A 22 -1.86 -10.09 -4.71
C ARG A 22 -1.20 -8.82 -5.24
N VAL A 23 -1.10 -7.79 -4.39
CA VAL A 23 -0.48 -6.50 -4.73
C VAL A 23 1.00 -6.69 -5.02
N ARG A 24 1.74 -7.38 -4.14
CA ARG A 24 3.17 -7.67 -4.34
C ARG A 24 3.45 -8.44 -5.63
N LYS A 25 2.57 -9.36 -6.02
CA LYS A 25 2.75 -10.12 -7.26
C LYS A 25 2.54 -9.28 -8.52
N ARG A 26 1.67 -8.26 -8.45
CA ARG A 26 1.26 -7.41 -9.57
C ARG A 26 1.12 -5.95 -9.12
N PRO A 27 2.21 -5.27 -8.73
CA PRO A 27 2.13 -3.92 -8.16
C PRO A 27 1.59 -2.88 -9.14
N ALA A 28 1.88 -3.04 -10.44
CA ALA A 28 1.36 -2.17 -11.49
C ALA A 28 -0.17 -2.12 -11.57
N VAL A 29 -0.90 -3.10 -11.02
CA VAL A 29 -2.37 -3.07 -10.96
C VAL A 29 -2.87 -2.02 -9.97
N ILE A 30 -2.10 -1.73 -8.93
CA ILE A 30 -2.44 -0.72 -7.90
C ILE A 30 -1.76 0.61 -8.23
N PHE A 31 -0.46 0.58 -8.50
CA PHE A 31 0.35 1.80 -8.67
C PHE A 31 0.48 2.26 -10.12
N GLY A 32 -0.14 1.57 -11.08
CA GLY A 32 -0.08 1.85 -12.52
C GLY A 32 1.23 1.46 -13.21
N SER A 33 2.31 1.23 -12.45
CA SER A 33 3.64 0.80 -12.94
C SER A 33 4.33 -0.05 -11.89
N ASP A 34 5.24 -0.94 -12.31
CA ASP A 34 6.19 -1.65 -11.45
C ASP A 34 7.61 -1.04 -11.51
N GLY A 35 7.75 0.10 -12.19
CA GLY A 35 8.97 0.90 -12.30
C GLY A 35 8.99 2.14 -11.39
N LEU A 36 9.74 3.16 -11.82
CA LEU A 36 9.97 4.37 -11.03
C LEU A 36 8.69 5.16 -10.77
N GLU A 37 7.77 5.20 -11.75
CA GLU A 37 6.50 5.91 -11.62
C GLU A 37 5.63 5.26 -10.53
N GLY A 38 5.63 3.92 -10.45
CA GLY A 38 4.89 3.20 -9.42
C GLY A 38 5.47 3.41 -8.02
N CYS A 39 6.81 3.50 -7.93
CA CYS A 39 7.51 3.85 -6.69
C CYS A 39 7.15 5.27 -6.22
N GLN A 40 7.13 6.25 -7.13
CA GLN A 40 6.68 7.60 -6.79
C GLN A 40 5.22 7.62 -6.37
N HIS A 41 4.36 6.86 -7.06
CA HIS A 41 2.94 6.75 -6.73
C HIS A 41 2.74 6.22 -5.30
N SER A 42 3.48 5.20 -4.87
CA SER A 42 3.33 4.66 -3.51
C SER A 42 3.68 5.68 -2.42
N VAL A 43 4.59 6.63 -2.70
CA VAL A 43 4.85 7.76 -1.79
C VAL A 43 3.69 8.75 -1.83
N PHE A 44 3.17 9.07 -3.01
CA PHE A 44 2.04 9.98 -3.16
C PHE A 44 0.77 9.49 -2.47
N GLU A 45 0.52 8.18 -2.42
CA GLU A 45 -0.62 7.60 -1.67
C GLU A 45 -0.60 7.98 -0.18
N ILE A 46 0.59 8.03 0.43
CA ILE A 46 0.72 8.43 1.84
C ILE A 46 0.51 9.94 1.98
N ILE A 47 1.12 10.74 1.10
CA ILE A 47 0.96 12.20 1.08
C ILE A 47 -0.51 12.58 0.85
N SER A 48 -1.25 11.87 -0.01
CA SER A 48 -2.65 12.18 -0.31
C SER A 48 -3.55 11.99 0.89
N ASN A 49 -3.31 10.98 1.73
CA ASN A 49 -4.07 10.81 2.97
C ASN A 49 -3.88 12.00 3.91
N SER A 50 -2.65 12.50 4.06
CA SER A 50 -2.36 13.71 4.83
C SER A 50 -2.99 14.96 4.23
N ILE A 51 -3.04 15.08 2.89
CA ILE A 51 -3.72 16.18 2.20
C ILE A 51 -5.24 16.14 2.46
N ASP A 52 -5.85 14.96 2.46
CA ASP A 52 -7.29 14.83 2.69
C ASP A 52 -7.68 15.24 4.13
N GLU A 53 -6.86 14.92 5.14
CA GLU A 53 -7.02 15.47 6.50
C GLU A 53 -7.00 17.01 6.50
N ALA A 54 -6.00 17.60 5.83
CA ALA A 54 -5.85 19.06 5.73
C ALA A 54 -7.03 19.70 4.99
N ARG A 55 -7.56 19.05 3.95
CA ARG A 55 -8.75 19.49 3.19
C ARG A 55 -10.02 19.44 4.02
N GLU A 56 -10.12 18.50 4.96
CA GLU A 56 -11.20 18.45 5.95
C GLU A 56 -11.02 19.46 7.10
N GLY A 57 -9.91 20.21 7.11
CA GLY A 57 -9.62 21.26 8.08
C GLY A 57 -8.79 20.79 9.29
N TYR A 58 -8.23 19.58 9.23
CA TYR A 58 -7.39 19.01 10.29
C TYR A 58 -5.92 19.02 9.87
N GLY A 59 -5.07 19.66 10.67
CA GLY A 59 -3.67 19.88 10.29
C GLY A 59 -3.50 21.04 9.30
N ARG A 60 -2.29 21.62 9.31
CA ARG A 60 -1.92 22.76 8.44
C ARG A 60 -0.52 22.62 7.84
N GLU A 61 0.18 21.58 8.24
CA GLU A 61 1.57 21.32 7.92
C GLU A 61 1.69 19.83 7.63
N ILE A 62 2.43 19.51 6.58
CA ILE A 62 2.80 18.14 6.20
C ILE A 62 4.30 18.18 5.94
N ASN A 63 5.04 17.44 6.75
CA ASN A 63 6.49 17.33 6.66
C ASN A 63 6.83 16.07 5.85
N VAL A 64 7.64 16.25 4.80
CA VAL A 64 8.12 15.13 3.97
C VAL A 64 9.63 15.07 4.07
N THR A 65 10.14 13.98 4.64
CA THR A 65 11.57 13.77 4.84
C THR A 65 12.05 12.65 3.93
N TYR A 66 13.02 12.94 3.08
CA TYR A 66 13.72 11.93 2.28
C TYR A 66 15.08 11.60 2.91
N TYR A 67 15.25 10.34 3.30
CA TYR A 67 16.42 9.87 4.00
C TYR A 67 17.49 9.32 3.06
N LYS A 68 18.72 9.22 3.56
CA LYS A 68 19.88 8.74 2.80
C LYS A 68 19.80 7.25 2.44
N ASP A 69 18.97 6.49 3.12
CA ASP A 69 18.71 5.07 2.85
C ASP A 69 17.57 4.84 1.84
N PHE A 70 17.16 5.92 1.15
CA PHE A 70 16.06 5.94 0.19
C PHE A 70 14.66 5.79 0.79
N SER A 71 14.51 5.78 2.12
CA SER A 71 13.19 5.85 2.76
C SER A 71 12.61 7.26 2.69
N VAL A 72 11.27 7.34 2.70
CA VAL A 72 10.51 8.59 2.77
C VAL A 72 9.58 8.51 3.98
N GLU A 73 9.60 9.55 4.79
CA GLU A 73 8.63 9.76 5.87
C GLU A 73 7.70 10.89 5.49
N VAL A 74 6.42 10.71 5.81
CA VAL A 74 5.37 11.71 5.70
C VAL A 74 4.79 11.86 7.09
N GLU A 75 4.97 13.02 7.68
CA GLU A 75 4.41 13.40 8.98
C GLU A 75 3.35 14.46 8.75
N ASP A 76 2.14 14.23 9.28
CA ASP A 76 1.06 15.20 9.30
C ASP A 76 0.56 15.44 10.72
N PHE A 77 -0.18 16.53 10.86
CA PHE A 77 -0.79 16.94 12.12
C PHE A 77 -2.32 16.95 12.02
N GLY A 78 -2.87 15.96 11.30
CA GLY A 78 -4.30 15.69 11.19
C GLY A 78 -4.89 15.08 12.46
N ARG A 79 -6.01 14.37 12.33
CA ARG A 79 -6.68 13.72 13.48
C ARG A 79 -5.92 12.48 13.98
N GLY A 80 -5.10 11.89 13.11
CA GLY A 80 -4.46 10.60 13.33
C GLY A 80 -5.35 9.42 12.97
N VAL A 81 -4.72 8.28 12.64
CA VAL A 81 -5.43 7.03 12.33
C VAL A 81 -6.02 6.45 13.63
N PRO A 82 -7.29 6.01 13.63
CA PRO A 82 -7.86 5.30 14.78
C PRO A 82 -7.04 4.05 15.13
N LEU A 83 -6.66 3.88 16.40
CA LEU A 83 -5.81 2.77 16.83
C LEU A 83 -6.56 1.70 17.63
N ASP A 84 -7.76 2.00 18.10
CA ASP A 84 -8.52 1.15 19.02
C ASP A 84 -9.02 -0.15 18.37
N TRP A 85 -9.50 -1.07 19.22
CA TRP A 85 -10.12 -2.32 18.81
C TRP A 85 -11.42 -2.11 18.06
N ASN A 86 -11.57 -2.79 16.93
CA ASN A 86 -12.79 -2.81 16.12
C ASN A 86 -13.60 -4.08 16.44
N GLU A 87 -14.70 -3.92 17.16
CA GLU A 87 -15.56 -5.06 17.52
C GLU A 87 -16.21 -5.75 16.31
N LYS A 88 -16.47 -5.02 15.23
CA LYS A 88 -17.11 -5.60 14.04
C LYS A 88 -16.14 -6.50 13.28
N GLU A 89 -14.89 -6.05 13.13
CA GLU A 89 -13.85 -6.76 12.38
C GLU A 89 -13.03 -7.70 13.28
N GLN A 90 -13.21 -7.63 14.60
CA GLN A 90 -12.48 -8.42 15.61
C GLN A 90 -10.96 -8.28 15.47
N ARG A 91 -10.49 -7.04 15.22
CA ARG A 91 -9.08 -6.66 15.02
C ARG A 91 -8.85 -5.22 15.45
N TYR A 92 -7.58 -4.83 15.66
CA TYR A 92 -7.24 -3.42 15.85
C TYR A 92 -7.32 -2.65 14.54
N ASN A 93 -7.78 -1.39 14.60
CA ASN A 93 -7.94 -0.56 13.40
C ASN A 93 -6.61 -0.33 12.64
N TRP A 94 -5.47 -0.28 13.33
CA TRP A 94 -4.18 -0.14 12.67
C TRP A 94 -3.81 -1.38 11.81
N GLU A 95 -4.28 -2.59 12.15
CA GLU A 95 -4.09 -3.80 11.34
C GLU A 95 -5.02 -3.86 10.13
N LEU A 96 -6.07 -3.04 10.10
CA LEU A 96 -7.03 -3.01 9.00
C LEU A 96 -6.63 -1.99 7.93
N VAL A 97 -5.98 -0.90 8.36
CA VAL A 97 -5.52 0.18 7.48
C VAL A 97 -4.26 -0.23 6.70
N PHE A 98 -3.40 -1.08 7.28
CA PHE A 98 -2.13 -1.53 6.69
C PHE A 98 -2.15 -3.02 6.32
#